data_AF-A0AAD7WQZ2-F1
#
_entry.id   AF-A0AAD7WQZ2-F1
#
_cell.length_a   1.000
_cell.length_b   1.000
_cell.length_c   1.000
_cell.angle_alpha   90.00
_cell.angle_beta   90.00
_cell.angle_gamma   90.00
#
_symmetry.space_group_name_H-M   'P 1'
#
loop_
_entity.id
_entity.type
_entity.pdbx_description
1 polymer ?
#
loop_
_entity_poly.entity_id
_entity_poly.type
_entity_poly.pdbx_seq_one_letter_code
_entity_poly.pdbx_strand_id
1 'polypeptide(L)'
;MFGTYNVISLVVLLNMLIAMMNNSYQLIADHADIEWKFARTKLWMSYFDEGGTLPPPFNIVPSPKSVWYLCVWLHNRLCRRGAPRTEDQRKHEKFKEFTERHADNLIQNQHYQEVIRNLVKRYVAAMIRSAKTDEGLTEENFKELKQDISSFRYEVLDLLGNRKPPRARTPPAARPR
;
A
#
# COMPACT_ATOMS: atom_id res chain seq x y z
N MET A 1 -17.27 -15.39 -56.98
CA MET A 1 -16.41 -15.92 -55.91
C MET A 1 -15.45 -14.89 -55.34
N PHE A 2 -14.64 -14.18 -56.16
CA PHE A 2 -13.70 -13.17 -55.64
C PHE A 2 -14.39 -11.95 -55.02
N GLY A 3 -15.50 -11.46 -55.59
CA GLY A 3 -16.23 -10.32 -55.06
C GLY A 3 -16.82 -10.55 -53.66
N THR A 4 -17.42 -11.72 -53.43
CA THR A 4 -17.97 -12.07 -52.10
C THR A 4 -16.87 -12.21 -51.05
N TYR A 5 -15.70 -12.75 -51.41
CA TYR A 5 -14.52 -12.80 -50.53
C TYR A 5 -14.07 -11.39 -50.11
N ASN A 6 -13.95 -10.46 -51.08
CA ASN A 6 -13.54 -9.09 -50.78
C ASN A 6 -14.57 -8.35 -49.93
N VAL A 7 -15.87 -8.55 -50.18
CA VAL A 7 -16.93 -7.94 -49.37
C VAL A 7 -16.89 -8.45 -47.94
N ILE A 8 -16.79 -9.77 -47.72
CA ILE A 8 -16.71 -10.33 -46.37
C ILE A 8 -15.42 -9.87 -45.66
N SER A 9 -14.28 -9.88 -46.35
CA SER A 9 -12.99 -9.52 -45.76
C SER A 9 -12.89 -8.03 -45.43
N LEU A 10 -13.20 -7.15 -46.39
CA LEU A 10 -13.01 -5.71 -46.22
C LEU A 10 -14.14 -5.04 -45.47
N VAL A 11 -15.39 -5.50 -45.63
CA VAL A 11 -16.54 -4.86 -45.00
C VAL A 11 -16.88 -5.50 -43.66
N VAL A 12 -16.86 -6.82 -43.56
CA VAL A 12 -17.31 -7.49 -42.32
C VAL A 12 -16.16 -7.69 -41.34
N LEU A 13 -15.07 -8.33 -41.74
CA LEU A 13 -13.96 -8.64 -40.82
C LEU A 13 -13.23 -7.38 -40.35
N LEU A 14 -12.97 -6.42 -41.23
CA LEU A 14 -12.32 -5.16 -40.86
C LEU A 14 -13.16 -4.37 -39.84
N ASN A 15 -14.48 -4.28 -40.07
CA ASN A 15 -15.37 -3.57 -39.13
C ASN A 15 -15.46 -4.28 -37.78
N MET A 16 -15.44 -5.62 -37.76
CA MET A 16 -15.40 -6.38 -36.51
C MET A 16 -14.05 -6.24 -35.78
N LEU A 17 -12.94 -6.17 -36.51
CA LEU A 17 -11.61 -5.95 -35.94
C LEU A 17 -11.52 -4.56 -35.30
N ILE A 18 -12.00 -3.53 -36.00
CA ILE A 18 -12.04 -2.15 -35.47
C ILE A 18 -12.92 -2.10 -34.22
N ALA A 19 -14.09 -2.74 -34.22
CA ALA A 19 -14.97 -2.78 -33.06
C ALA A 19 -14.30 -3.48 -31.86
N MET A 20 -13.62 -4.61 -32.08
CA MET A 20 -12.88 -5.33 -31.04
C MET A 20 -11.71 -4.51 -30.49
N MET A 21 -10.92 -3.88 -31.37
CA MET A 21 -9.83 -3.01 -30.97
C MET A 21 -10.33 -1.78 -30.20
N ASN A 22 -11.44 -1.17 -30.62
CA ASN A 22 -11.99 -0.01 -29.94
C ASN A 22 -12.44 -0.35 -28.51
N ASN A 23 -13.14 -1.47 -28.34
CA ASN A 23 -13.52 -1.95 -27.01
C ASN A 23 -12.29 -2.33 -26.16
N SER A 24 -11.33 -3.04 -26.76
CA SER A 24 -10.08 -3.39 -26.08
C SER A 24 -9.26 -2.15 -25.70
N TYR A 25 -9.25 -1.10 -26.53
CA TYR A 25 -8.55 0.14 -26.25
C TYR A 25 -9.18 0.88 -25.08
N GLN A 26 -10.52 0.95 -25.00
CA GLN A 26 -11.21 1.58 -23.87
C GLN A 26 -10.85 0.90 -22.55
N LEU A 27 -10.87 -0.44 -22.51
CA LEU A 27 -10.51 -1.21 -21.32
C LEU A 27 -9.04 -1.01 -20.89
N ILE A 28 -8.12 -0.90 -21.85
CA ILE A 28 -6.69 -0.72 -21.58
C ILE A 28 -6.39 0.74 -21.21
N ALA A 29 -7.06 1.71 -21.85
CA ALA A 29 -6.86 3.14 -21.61
C ALA A 29 -7.13 3.52 -20.15
N ASP A 30 -8.12 2.88 -19.50
CA ASP A 30 -8.44 3.10 -18.09
C ASP A 30 -7.25 2.81 -17.14
N HIS A 31 -6.33 1.91 -17.54
CA HIS A 31 -5.17 1.52 -16.75
C HIS A 31 -3.82 1.91 -17.38
N ALA A 32 -3.83 2.52 -18.58
CA ALA A 32 -2.64 2.79 -19.37
C ALA A 32 -1.62 3.68 -18.62
N ASP A 33 -2.10 4.66 -17.85
CA ASP A 33 -1.23 5.52 -17.06
C ASP A 33 -0.49 4.76 -15.95
N ILE A 34 -1.13 3.78 -15.33
CA ILE A 34 -0.52 2.96 -14.26
C ILE A 34 0.50 2.02 -14.89
N GLU A 35 0.14 1.35 -15.98
CA GLU A 35 1.02 0.43 -16.71
C GLU A 35 2.24 1.15 -17.30
N TRP A 36 2.04 2.33 -17.90
CA TRP A 36 3.14 3.14 -18.42
C TRP A 36 4.09 3.59 -17.32
N LYS A 37 3.55 4.06 -16.18
CA LYS A 37 4.38 4.45 -15.02
C LYS A 37 5.15 3.26 -14.46
N PHE A 38 4.56 2.06 -14.42
CA PHE A 38 5.22 0.84 -14.00
C PHE A 38 6.33 0.39 -14.96
N ALA A 39 6.09 0.44 -16.27
CA ALA A 39 7.12 0.13 -17.26
C ALA A 39 8.29 1.13 -17.17
N ARG A 40 7.99 2.42 -16.97
CA ARG A 40 8.98 3.47 -16.80
C ARG A 40 9.85 3.28 -15.55
N THR A 41 9.25 2.93 -14.40
CA THR A 41 10.03 2.68 -13.17
C THR A 41 10.89 1.42 -13.29
N LYS A 42 10.41 0.36 -13.97
CA LYS A 42 11.24 -0.80 -14.30
C LYS A 42 12.48 -0.44 -15.10
N LEU A 43 12.31 0.41 -16.11
CA LEU A 43 13.42 0.91 -16.91
C LEU A 43 14.38 1.71 -16.04
N TRP A 44 13.90 2.67 -15.24
CA TRP A 44 14.77 3.42 -14.32
C TRP A 44 15.50 2.53 -13.33
N MET A 45 14.83 1.53 -12.74
CA MET A 45 15.45 0.56 -11.84
C MET A 45 16.60 -0.19 -12.51
N SER A 46 16.46 -0.57 -13.79
CA SER A 46 17.55 -1.21 -14.54
C SER A 46 18.78 -0.32 -14.77
N TYR A 47 18.65 1.01 -14.63
CA TYR A 47 19.78 1.94 -14.66
C TYR A 47 20.35 2.26 -13.27
N PHE A 48 19.60 2.00 -12.20
CA PHE A 48 20.06 2.25 -10.82
C PHE A 48 20.96 1.13 -10.27
N ASP A 49 20.84 -0.11 -10.75
CA ASP A 49 21.74 -1.18 -10.33
C ASP A 49 23.17 -0.95 -10.84
N GLU A 50 24.13 -0.92 -9.92
CA GLU A 50 25.55 -0.54 -10.07
C GLU A 50 26.39 -1.43 -11.01
N GLY A 51 25.78 -2.19 -11.92
CA GLY A 51 26.46 -3.08 -12.87
C GLY A 51 26.83 -2.45 -14.22
N GLY A 52 26.39 -1.22 -14.50
CA GLY A 52 26.49 -0.60 -15.84
C GLY A 52 26.78 0.90 -15.82
N THR A 53 27.61 1.39 -14.90
CA THR A 53 27.96 2.82 -14.76
C THR A 53 28.75 3.41 -15.93
N LEU A 54 28.97 2.63 -17.00
CA LEU A 54 29.61 3.06 -18.23
C LEU A 54 28.71 2.76 -19.43
N PRO A 55 28.32 3.78 -20.23
CA PRO A 55 27.56 3.54 -21.44
C PRO A 55 28.37 2.61 -22.37
N PRO A 56 27.75 1.62 -23.04
CA PRO A 56 28.40 0.91 -24.16
C PRO A 56 28.95 1.97 -25.14
N PRO A 57 30.25 1.95 -25.53
CA PRO A 57 31.20 0.82 -25.56
C PRO A 57 32.15 0.69 -24.34
N PHE A 58 32.04 1.51 -23.31
CA PHE A 58 33.00 1.51 -22.19
C PHE A 58 32.77 0.40 -21.15
N ASN A 59 31.75 -0.44 -21.34
CA ASN A 59 31.44 -1.64 -20.53
C ASN A 59 32.42 -2.83 -20.76
N ILE A 60 33.48 -2.63 -21.56
CA ILE A 60 34.48 -3.66 -21.89
C ILE A 60 35.76 -3.48 -21.07
N VAL A 61 35.94 -2.35 -20.38
CA VAL A 61 37.08 -2.15 -19.49
C VAL A 61 36.68 -2.67 -18.11
N PRO A 62 37.03 -3.91 -17.70
CA PRO A 62 36.83 -4.35 -16.33
C PRO A 62 37.47 -3.30 -15.42
N SER A 63 36.78 -2.93 -14.34
CA SER A 63 37.29 -1.90 -13.44
C SER A 63 38.76 -2.21 -13.09
N PRO A 64 39.66 -1.21 -13.06
CA PRO A 64 41.08 -1.44 -12.72
C PRO A 64 41.26 -2.22 -11.41
N LYS A 65 40.29 -2.08 -10.49
CA LYS A 65 40.20 -2.86 -9.25
C LYS A 65 39.96 -4.35 -9.50
N SER A 66 39.06 -4.71 -10.40
CA SER A 66 38.76 -6.12 -10.75
C SER A 66 39.98 -6.84 -11.32
N VAL A 67 40.74 -6.16 -12.18
CA VAL A 67 42.01 -6.69 -12.74
C VAL A 67 43.06 -6.84 -11.65
N TRP A 68 43.20 -5.85 -10.76
CA TRP A 68 44.10 -5.93 -9.61
C TRP A 68 43.75 -7.11 -8.67
N TYR A 69 42.48 -7.30 -8.33
CA TYR A 69 42.05 -8.44 -7.52
C TYR A 69 42.31 -9.78 -8.21
N LEU A 70 42.11 -9.88 -9.53
CA LEU A 70 42.41 -11.07 -10.31
C LEU A 70 43.92 -11.38 -10.30
N CYS A 71 44.76 -10.38 -10.51
CA CYS A 71 46.22 -10.51 -10.45
C CYS A 71 46.70 -10.91 -9.04
N VAL A 72 46.16 -10.30 -7.98
CA VAL A 72 46.49 -10.68 -6.58
C VAL A 72 46.01 -12.10 -6.27
N TRP A 73 44.85 -12.52 -6.79
CA TRP A 73 44.34 -13.87 -6.62
C TRP A 73 45.21 -14.90 -7.34
N LEU A 74 45.60 -14.66 -8.59
CA LEU A 74 46.52 -15.51 -9.36
C LEU A 74 47.91 -15.57 -8.71
N HIS A 75 48.45 -14.43 -8.27
CA HIS A 75 49.73 -14.37 -7.58
C HIS A 75 49.71 -15.12 -6.24
N ASN A 76 48.63 -15.01 -5.45
CA ASN A 76 48.47 -15.80 -4.24
C ASN A 76 48.31 -17.30 -4.53
N ARG A 77 47.62 -17.68 -5.62
CA ARG A 77 47.44 -19.08 -6.05
C ARG A 77 48.76 -19.71 -6.49
N LEU A 78 49.63 -18.95 -7.16
CA LEU A 78 50.90 -19.42 -7.73
C LEU A 78 52.10 -19.29 -6.77
N CYS A 79 52.12 -18.29 -5.88
CA CYS A 79 53.28 -17.99 -5.03
C CYS A 79 53.11 -18.32 -3.53
N ARG A 80 51.92 -18.61 -3.00
CA ARG A 80 51.75 -19.01 -1.58
C ARG A 80 51.58 -20.51 -1.40
N ARG A 81 52.71 -21.23 -1.43
CA ARG A 81 52.95 -22.32 -0.47
C ARG A 81 53.54 -21.70 0.80
N GLY A 82 52.70 -21.40 1.78
CA GLY A 82 53.11 -21.12 3.15
C GLY A 82 53.42 -19.65 3.49
N ALA A 83 52.43 -18.93 4.04
CA ALA A 83 52.63 -17.87 5.03
C ALA A 83 51.27 -17.49 5.64
N PRO A 84 51.02 -17.68 6.94
CA PRO A 84 49.81 -17.21 7.60
C PRO A 84 50.12 -15.86 8.27
N ARG A 85 49.83 -14.74 7.60
CA ARG A 85 49.76 -13.42 8.26
C ARG A 85 48.59 -12.66 7.63
N THR A 86 47.90 -11.88 8.46
CA THR A 86 46.71 -11.04 8.17
C THR A 86 45.34 -11.74 8.07
N GLU A 87 45.09 -12.85 8.77
CA GLU A 87 43.71 -13.34 8.96
C GLU A 87 42.99 -12.68 10.15
N ASP A 88 43.66 -12.48 11.28
CA ASP A 88 42.98 -12.05 12.51
C ASP A 88 42.51 -10.59 12.49
N GLN A 89 43.28 -9.68 11.88
CA GLN A 89 42.85 -8.29 11.67
C GLN A 89 41.68 -8.16 10.68
N ARG A 90 41.70 -8.95 9.59
CA ARG A 90 40.58 -9.01 8.62
C ARG A 90 39.34 -9.67 9.19
N LYS A 91 39.49 -10.67 10.06
CA LYS A 91 38.35 -11.28 10.79
C LYS A 91 37.74 -10.28 11.77
N HIS A 92 38.55 -9.49 12.47
CA HIS A 92 38.06 -8.46 13.39
C HIS A 92 37.33 -7.33 12.66
N GLU A 93 37.87 -6.83 11.54
CA GLU A 93 37.18 -5.82 10.71
C GLU A 93 35.88 -6.37 10.08
N LYS A 94 35.90 -7.58 9.52
CA LYS A 94 34.69 -8.22 8.97
C LYS A 94 33.63 -8.50 10.04
N PHE A 95 34.04 -8.88 11.26
CA PHE A 95 33.11 -9.11 12.36
C PHE A 95 32.50 -7.79 12.85
N LYS A 96 33.29 -6.72 12.90
CA LYS A 96 32.81 -5.38 13.24
C LYS A 96 31.85 -4.86 12.17
N GLU A 97 32.18 -4.99 10.90
CA GLU A 97 31.33 -4.64 9.75
C GLU A 97 30.04 -5.49 9.72
N PHE A 98 30.13 -6.79 10.03
CA PHE A 98 28.96 -7.65 10.15
C PHE A 98 28.04 -7.21 11.30
N THR A 99 28.61 -6.84 12.44
CA THR A 99 27.87 -6.38 13.62
C THR A 99 27.23 -5.01 13.39
N GLU A 100 27.93 -4.09 12.72
CA GLU A 100 27.42 -2.77 12.30
C GLU A 100 26.26 -2.92 11.31
N ARG A 101 26.42 -3.76 10.27
CA ARG A 101 25.31 -4.07 9.35
C ARG A 101 24.14 -4.72 10.08
N HIS A 102 24.37 -5.57 11.08
CA HIS A 102 23.29 -6.17 11.87
C HIS A 102 22.55 -5.13 12.72
N ALA A 103 23.28 -4.19 13.32
CA ALA A 103 22.71 -3.08 14.06
C ALA A 103 21.91 -2.14 13.15
N ASP A 104 22.43 -1.81 11.97
CA ASP A 104 21.74 -1.00 10.96
C ASP A 104 20.46 -1.68 10.45
N ASN A 105 20.52 -2.99 10.19
CA ASN A 105 19.33 -3.76 9.83
C ASN A 105 18.30 -3.79 10.96
N LEU A 106 18.73 -3.83 12.23
CA LEU A 106 17.83 -3.86 13.38
C LEU A 106 17.16 -2.48 13.61
N ILE A 107 17.92 -1.41 13.50
CA ILE A 107 17.44 -0.02 13.57
C ILE A 107 16.49 0.26 12.40
N GLN A 108 16.86 -0.15 11.18
CA GLN A 108 16.02 -0.06 10.00
C GLN A 108 14.72 -0.86 10.19
N ASN A 109 14.77 -2.04 10.81
CA ASN A 109 13.57 -2.81 11.14
C ASN A 109 12.68 -2.07 12.15
N GLN A 110 13.23 -1.53 13.24
CA GLN A 110 12.43 -0.80 14.23
C GLN A 110 11.77 0.44 13.64
N HIS A 111 12.52 1.24 12.88
CA HIS A 111 12.00 2.42 12.19
C HIS A 111 10.95 2.04 11.14
N TYR A 112 11.20 0.97 10.36
CA TYR A 112 10.23 0.44 9.41
C TYR A 112 8.93 0.01 10.11
N GLN A 113 9.03 -0.71 11.23
CA GLN A 113 7.85 -1.12 12.02
C GLN A 113 7.05 0.08 12.54
N GLU A 114 7.71 1.16 12.96
CA GLU A 114 7.04 2.38 13.37
C GLU A 114 6.34 3.09 12.20
N VAL A 115 7.03 3.22 11.06
CA VAL A 115 6.47 3.81 9.84
C VAL A 115 5.26 3.03 9.37
N ILE A 116 5.35 1.69 9.30
CA ILE A 116 4.23 0.81 8.92
C ILE A 116 3.07 0.98 9.90
N ARG A 117 3.31 0.98 11.22
CA ARG A 117 2.27 1.20 12.22
C ARG A 117 1.55 2.54 12.02
N ASN A 118 2.30 3.61 11.74
CA ASN A 118 1.75 4.94 11.50
C ASN A 118 0.99 5.03 10.17
N LEU A 119 1.45 4.33 9.13
CA LEU A 119 0.76 4.23 7.85
C LEU A 119 -0.57 3.49 8.01
N VAL A 120 -0.58 2.34 8.70
CA VAL A 120 -1.80 1.57 8.96
C VAL A 120 -2.81 2.40 9.75
N LYS A 121 -2.36 3.10 10.81
CA LYS A 121 -3.24 4.00 11.58
C LYS A 121 -3.89 5.08 10.71
N ARG A 122 -3.09 5.74 9.86
CA ARG A 122 -3.60 6.77 8.93
C ARG A 122 -4.56 6.19 7.90
N TYR A 123 -4.24 5.02 7.35
CA TYR A 123 -5.08 4.33 6.39
C TYR A 123 -6.45 3.94 6.98
N VAL A 124 -6.48 3.34 8.18
CA VAL A 124 -7.74 2.98 8.86
C VAL A 124 -8.56 4.23 9.18
N ALA A 125 -7.93 5.28 9.70
CA ALA A 125 -8.63 6.55 9.98
C ALA A 125 -9.19 7.19 8.70
N ALA A 126 -8.43 7.17 7.60
CA ALA A 126 -8.87 7.66 6.30
C ALA A 126 -10.02 6.81 5.75
N MET A 127 -9.94 5.49 5.85
CA MET A 127 -10.97 4.55 5.39
C MET A 127 -12.28 4.70 6.15
N ILE A 128 -12.23 4.80 7.49
CA ILE A 128 -13.45 5.03 8.30
C ILE A 128 -14.10 6.35 7.91
N ARG A 129 -13.29 7.40 7.69
CA ARG A 129 -13.78 8.71 7.28
C ARG A 129 -14.37 8.68 5.88
N SER A 130 -13.70 8.05 4.91
CA SER A 130 -14.18 7.93 3.54
C SER A 130 -15.44 7.08 3.47
N ALA A 131 -15.49 5.93 4.15
CA ALA A 131 -16.68 5.09 4.22
C ALA A 131 -17.88 5.87 4.77
N LYS A 132 -17.69 6.63 5.87
CA LYS A 132 -18.75 7.45 6.48
C LYS A 132 -19.18 8.66 5.63
N THR A 133 -18.36 9.11 4.68
CA THR A 133 -18.68 10.26 3.82
C THR A 133 -19.19 9.85 2.44
N ASP A 134 -18.81 8.66 1.96
CA ASP A 134 -19.19 8.11 0.66
C ASP A 134 -20.47 7.27 0.74
N GLU A 135 -20.78 6.70 1.93
CA GLU A 135 -22.12 6.20 2.23
C GLU A 135 -23.10 7.39 2.29
N GLY A 136 -23.77 7.63 1.15
CA GLY A 136 -24.89 8.58 1.07
C GLY A 136 -25.94 8.28 2.15
N LEU A 137 -26.78 9.29 2.46
CA LEU A 137 -27.84 9.12 3.47
C LEU A 137 -28.80 8.00 3.06
N THR A 138 -28.68 6.84 3.72
CA THR A 138 -29.55 5.69 3.51
C THR A 138 -30.90 5.88 4.22
N GLU A 139 -31.92 5.13 3.81
CA GLU A 139 -33.22 5.09 4.49
C GLU A 139 -33.08 4.60 5.96
N GLU A 140 -32.07 3.78 6.23
CA GLU A 140 -31.73 3.30 7.56
C GLU A 140 -31.32 4.44 8.49
N ASN A 141 -30.46 5.36 8.03
CA ASN A 141 -30.09 6.56 8.80
C ASN A 141 -31.31 7.43 9.16
N PHE A 142 -32.31 7.52 8.27
CA PHE A 142 -33.55 8.25 8.56
C PHE A 142 -34.44 7.53 9.58
N LYS A 143 -34.48 6.20 9.52
CA LYS A 143 -35.22 5.36 10.50
C LYS A 143 -34.60 5.47 11.89
N GLU A 144 -33.27 5.42 12.00
CA GLU A 144 -32.54 5.63 13.25
C GLU A 144 -32.85 7.00 13.84
N LEU A 145 -32.75 8.07 13.04
CA LEU A 145 -33.07 9.42 13.51
C LEU A 145 -34.52 9.56 14.01
N LYS A 146 -35.48 8.96 13.29
CA LYS A 146 -36.89 8.97 13.71
C LYS A 146 -37.09 8.20 15.01
N GLN A 147 -36.37 7.10 15.20
CA GLN A 147 -36.39 6.33 16.43
C GLN A 147 -35.81 7.14 17.59
N ASP A 148 -34.69 7.83 17.39
CA ASP A 148 -34.05 8.70 18.40
C ASP A 148 -34.94 9.88 18.80
N ILE A 149 -35.62 10.52 17.84
CA ILE A 149 -36.59 11.57 18.14
C ILE A 149 -37.78 11.02 18.92
N SER A 150 -38.23 9.81 18.56
CA SER A 150 -39.38 9.18 19.21
C SER A 150 -39.03 8.79 20.65
N SER A 151 -37.87 8.18 20.89
CA SER A 151 -37.39 7.82 22.22
C SER A 151 -37.21 9.06 23.08
N PHE A 152 -36.59 10.12 22.56
CA PHE A 152 -36.43 11.40 23.25
C PHE A 152 -37.78 12.02 23.65
N ARG A 153 -38.76 12.02 22.74
CA ARG A 153 -40.11 12.51 23.04
C ARG A 153 -40.72 11.79 24.24
N TYR A 154 -40.61 10.46 24.27
CA TYR A 154 -41.19 9.67 25.35
C TYR A 154 -40.44 9.88 26.68
N GLU A 155 -39.12 10.02 26.65
CA GLU A 155 -38.31 10.33 27.84
C GLU A 155 -38.66 11.69 28.44
N VAL A 156 -38.79 12.73 27.60
CA VAL A 156 -39.19 14.07 28.03
C VAL A 156 -40.62 14.09 28.57
N LEU A 157 -41.55 13.38 27.93
CA LEU A 157 -42.92 13.26 28.39
C LEU A 157 -43.00 12.51 29.73
N ASP A 158 -42.17 11.51 29.97
CA ASP A 158 -42.10 10.82 31.26
C ASP A 158 -41.57 11.75 32.37
N LEU A 159 -40.49 12.48 32.10
CA LEU A 159 -39.92 13.46 33.04
C LEU A 159 -40.89 14.62 33.38
N LEU A 160 -41.65 15.10 32.41
CA LEU A 160 -42.68 16.13 32.61
C LEU A 160 -43.96 15.55 33.22
N GLY A 161 -44.33 14.31 32.85
CA GLY A 161 -45.51 13.60 33.33
C GLY A 161 -45.41 13.14 34.77
N ASN A 162 -44.19 12.82 35.25
CA ASN A 162 -43.91 12.49 36.65
C ASN A 162 -43.91 13.70 37.60
N ARG A 163 -44.13 14.92 37.11
CA ARG A 163 -44.43 16.11 37.94
C ARG A 163 -45.90 16.24 38.31
N LYS A 164 -46.67 15.15 38.40
CA LYS A 164 -47.97 15.22 39.09
C LYS A 164 -47.73 15.26 40.61
N PRO A 165 -48.14 16.32 41.32
CA PRO A 165 -48.00 16.36 42.77
C PRO A 165 -48.76 15.18 43.40
N PRO A 166 -48.28 14.61 44.52
CA PRO A 166 -48.97 13.52 45.19
C PRO A 166 -50.38 14.01 45.53
N ARG A 167 -51.40 13.30 45.04
CA ARG A 167 -52.80 13.50 45.43
C ARG A 167 -52.84 13.39 46.95
N ALA A 168 -53.07 14.52 47.62
CA ALA A 168 -53.26 14.58 49.05
C ALA A 168 -54.38 13.60 49.44
N ARG A 169 -54.02 12.54 50.16
CA ARG A 169 -54.99 11.70 50.85
C ARG A 169 -55.54 12.52 52.00
N THR A 170 -56.73 13.09 51.82
CA THR A 170 -57.52 13.66 52.91
C THR A 170 -57.79 12.57 53.96
N PRO A 171 -57.43 12.76 55.25
CA PRO A 171 -57.74 11.79 56.28
C PRO A 171 -59.24 11.78 56.60
N PRO A 172 -59.81 10.63 57.02
CA PRO A 172 -61.22 10.54 57.36
C PRO A 172 -61.53 11.38 58.61
N ALA A 173 -62.59 12.18 58.52
CA ALA A 173 -63.08 13.03 59.60
C ALA A 173 -63.47 12.19 60.83
N ALA A 174 -62.89 12.53 61.98
CA ALA A 174 -63.30 12.01 63.28
C ALA A 174 -64.71 12.52 63.61
N ARG A 175 -65.64 11.59 63.93
CA ARG A 175 -66.96 11.92 64.48
C ARG A 175 -66.85 12.29 65.96
N PRO A 176 -67.61 13.27 66.48
CA PRO A 176 -67.65 13.56 67.90
C PRO A 176 -68.79 12.79 68.61
N ARG A 177 -68.41 12.23 69.76
CA ARG A 177 -69.19 11.70 70.90
C ARG A 177 -70.09 10.48 70.67
#